data_AF-A0A091LQZ0-F1
#
_entry.id   AF-A0A091LQZ0-F1
#
_cell.length_a   1.000
_cell.length_b   1.000
_cell.length_c   1.000
_cell.angle_alpha   90.00
_cell.angle_beta   90.00
_cell.angle_gamma   90.00
#
_symmetry.space_group_name_H-M   'P 1'
#
loop_
_entity.id
_entity.type
_entity.pdbx_description
1 polymer ?
#
loop_
_entity_poly.entity_id
_entity_poly.type
_entity_poly.pdbx_seq_one_letter_code
_entity_poly.pdbx_strand_id
1 'polypeptide(L)'
;MLPALPEKKMVFKGLVTNKEDMNKLMLTPLIHYPLLGGSALITFEKTEVAQRIIEQKEHMVELSYGEELEEIDRCRMRVQAAPVDILLPSALEIRLTRSSRSIIVSELPSLGIPEEALLDKLELFFSKTKNGGGEVESREFLDDSGQVVLTFAQDRVAEPLIARGSIQVLIGKGKYELKISPCVSGDITNMQVR
;
A
#
# COMPACT_ATOMS: atom_id res chain seq x y z
N MET A 1 12.58 -22.89 13.03
CA MET A 1 11.89 -22.90 11.73
C MET A 1 11.31 -21.50 11.54
N LEU A 2 11.94 -20.65 10.74
CA LEU A 2 11.48 -19.27 10.51
C LEU A 2 10.30 -19.29 9.52
N PRO A 3 9.19 -18.56 9.76
CA PRO A 3 8.09 -18.48 8.82
C PRO A 3 8.49 -17.64 7.61
N ALA A 4 8.27 -18.19 6.41
CA ALA A 4 8.60 -17.57 5.14
C ALA A 4 7.76 -16.29 4.91
N LEU A 5 8.45 -15.17 4.68
CA LEU A 5 7.87 -13.92 4.20
C LEU A 5 7.31 -14.11 2.77
N PRO A 6 6.32 -13.31 2.34
CA PRO A 6 5.74 -13.44 1.01
C PRO A 6 6.78 -13.21 -0.09
N GLU A 7 6.94 -14.21 -0.96
CA GLU A 7 7.89 -14.21 -2.08
C GLU A 7 7.40 -13.27 -3.19
N LYS A 8 7.90 -12.03 -3.19
CA LYS A 8 7.84 -11.16 -4.37
C LYS A 8 8.92 -11.61 -5.35
N LYS A 9 8.57 -11.84 -6.62
CA LYS A 9 9.55 -12.15 -7.69
C LYS A 9 10.56 -11.00 -7.81
N MET A 10 11.77 -11.19 -7.29
CA MET A 10 12.88 -10.25 -7.40
C MET A 10 13.78 -10.64 -8.58
N VAL A 11 14.01 -9.73 -9.52
CA VAL A 11 15.00 -9.88 -10.58
C VAL A 11 16.29 -9.22 -10.10
N PHE A 12 17.30 -10.04 -9.77
CA PHE A 12 18.57 -9.57 -9.25
C PHE A 12 19.45 -9.02 -10.40
N LYS A 13 19.58 -7.69 -10.50
CA LYS A 13 20.64 -7.03 -11.30
C LYS A 13 21.74 -6.63 -10.32
N GLY A 14 22.72 -7.52 -10.15
CA GLY A 14 23.69 -7.45 -9.08
C GLY A 14 24.53 -6.18 -9.04
N LEU A 15 24.48 -5.50 -7.89
CA LEU A 15 25.61 -4.79 -7.30
C LEU A 15 25.54 -5.07 -5.78
N VAL A 16 26.53 -5.77 -5.24
CA VAL A 16 26.55 -6.12 -3.80
C VAL A 16 27.25 -4.99 -3.05
N THR A 17 26.46 -4.10 -2.46
CA THR A 17 26.94 -3.16 -1.43
C THR A 17 26.51 -3.64 -0.05
N ASN A 18 27.47 -3.63 0.87
CA ASN A 18 27.43 -4.00 2.31
C ASN A 18 26.06 -4.18 2.97
N LYS A 19 25.90 -5.34 3.64
CA LYS A 19 24.90 -5.69 4.68
C LYS A 19 23.80 -4.64 4.85
N GLU A 20 22.83 -4.65 3.96
CA GLU A 20 21.61 -3.87 4.12
C GLU A 20 20.86 -4.40 5.35
N ASP A 21 20.49 -3.50 6.26
CA ASP A 21 19.51 -3.79 7.30
C ASP A 21 18.24 -4.34 6.63
N MET A 22 18.03 -5.65 6.74
CA MET A 22 16.96 -6.38 6.05
C MET A 22 15.53 -5.95 6.44
N ASN A 23 15.39 -4.97 7.34
CA ASN A 23 14.12 -4.45 7.84
C ASN A 23 13.74 -3.09 7.23
N LYS A 24 14.49 -2.57 6.24
CA LYS A 24 14.19 -1.27 5.63
C LYS A 24 13.19 -1.42 4.48
N LEU A 25 11.92 -1.09 4.73
CA LEU A 25 10.91 -0.94 3.68
C LEU A 25 11.04 0.46 3.05
N MET A 26 11.07 0.53 1.72
CA MET A 26 11.00 1.79 0.98
C MET A 26 9.53 2.14 0.74
N LEU A 27 9.09 3.26 1.31
CA LEU A 27 7.75 3.80 1.14
C LEU A 27 7.82 5.12 0.38
N THR A 28 6.94 5.31 -0.59
CA THR A 28 6.77 6.60 -1.28
C THR A 28 5.59 7.32 -0.64
N PRO A 29 5.79 8.41 0.13
CA PRO A 29 4.69 9.13 0.74
C PRO A 29 3.88 9.87 -0.33
N LEU A 30 2.55 9.72 -0.28
CA LEU A 30 1.62 10.53 -1.08
C LEU A 30 0.95 11.54 -0.15
N ILE A 31 1.36 12.80 -0.25
CA ILE A 31 0.90 13.87 0.65
C ILE A 31 -0.18 14.69 -0.07
N HIS A 32 -1.33 14.83 0.58
CA HIS A 32 -2.40 15.71 0.14
C HIS A 32 -2.35 16.99 0.96
N TYR A 33 -2.06 18.11 0.30
CA TYR A 33 -2.04 19.42 0.94
C TYR A 33 -3.25 20.25 0.49
N PRO A 34 -4.14 20.67 1.41
CA PRO A 34 -5.31 21.46 1.04
C PRO A 34 -4.87 22.88 0.65
N LEU A 35 -5.06 23.24 -0.62
CA LEU A 35 -4.86 24.60 -1.11
C LEU A 35 -6.18 25.37 -1.09
N LEU A 36 -6.13 26.62 -0.64
CA LEU A 36 -7.24 27.54 -0.78
C LEU A 36 -7.43 27.90 -2.26
N GLY A 37 -8.69 28.10 -2.67
CA GLY A 37 -9.00 28.52 -4.04
C GLY A 37 -8.24 29.80 -4.42
N GLY A 38 -7.73 29.84 -5.66
CA GLY A 38 -6.89 30.94 -6.14
C GLY A 38 -5.42 30.87 -5.70
N SER A 39 -5.01 29.81 -4.99
CA SER A 39 -3.61 29.54 -4.64
C SER A 39 -3.06 28.37 -5.45
N ALA A 40 -1.74 28.36 -5.67
CA ALA A 40 -1.03 27.26 -6.30
C ALA A 40 0.26 26.95 -5.53
N LEU A 41 0.62 25.66 -5.47
CA LEU A 41 1.90 25.22 -4.94
C LEU A 41 2.90 25.08 -6.08
N ILE A 42 4.03 25.77 -5.97
CA ILE A 42 5.10 25.72 -6.96
C ILE A 42 6.33 25.14 -6.28
N THR A 43 6.92 24.12 -6.89
CA THR A 43 8.18 23.52 -6.45
C THR A 43 9.30 23.97 -7.38
N PHE A 44 10.46 24.28 -6.81
CA PHE A 44 11.65 24.66 -7.55
C PHE A 44 12.74 23.62 -7.30
N GLU A 45 13.48 23.27 -8.35
CA GLU A 45 14.62 22.36 -8.23
C GLU A 45 15.74 22.93 -7.34
N LYS A 46 15.94 24.25 -7.40
CA LYS A 46 16.98 24.98 -6.67
C LYS A 46 16.36 25.82 -5.56
N THR A 47 16.78 25.57 -4.31
CA THR A 47 16.29 26.28 -3.13
C THR A 47 16.53 27.79 -3.22
N GLU A 48 17.64 28.23 -3.82
CA GLU A 48 17.99 29.65 -3.95
C GLU A 48 17.04 30.41 -4.89
N VAL A 49 16.37 29.70 -5.80
CA VAL A 49 15.34 30.31 -6.66
C VAL A 49 14.08 30.56 -5.85
N ALA A 50 13.60 29.54 -5.12
CA ALA A 50 12.42 29.66 -4.27
C ALA A 50 12.61 30.77 -3.21
N GLN A 51 13.78 30.82 -2.57
CA GLN A 51 14.08 31.80 -1.55
C GLN A 51 14.03 33.24 -2.09
N ARG A 52 14.63 33.50 -3.25
CA ARG A 52 14.58 34.83 -3.88
C ARG A 52 13.16 35.27 -4.23
N ILE A 53 12.33 34.33 -4.70
CA ILE A 53 10.92 34.59 -5.02
C ILE A 53 10.14 34.94 -3.74
N ILE A 54 10.37 34.20 -2.65
CA ILE A 54 9.74 34.46 -1.35
C ILE A 54 10.19 35.82 -0.79
N GLU A 55 11.47 36.16 -0.88
CA GLU A 55 12.03 37.44 -0.41
C GLU A 55 11.43 38.64 -1.13
N GLN A 56 11.14 38.52 -2.44
CA GLN A 56 10.49 39.56 -3.23
C GLN A 56 9.01 39.75 -2.89
N LYS A 57 8.37 38.78 -2.22
CA LYS A 57 6.97 38.73 -1.76
C LYS A 57 5.90 38.84 -2.84
N GLU A 58 6.01 39.78 -3.77
CA GLU A 58 4.99 40.07 -4.76
C GLU A 58 5.56 40.00 -6.16
N HIS A 59 4.82 39.34 -7.06
CA HIS A 59 5.22 39.10 -8.43
C HIS A 59 4.09 39.45 -9.39
N MET A 60 4.45 40.02 -10.53
CA MET A 60 3.51 40.24 -11.63
C MET A 60 3.64 39.10 -12.63
N VAL A 61 2.58 38.32 -12.77
CA VAL A 61 2.51 37.19 -13.71
C VAL A 61 1.65 37.57 -14.89
N GLU A 62 2.19 37.41 -16.09
CA GLU A 62 1.45 37.58 -17.34
C GLU A 62 0.80 36.24 -17.71
N LEU A 63 -0.54 36.23 -17.78
CA LEU A 63 -1.35 35.04 -18.03
C LEU A 63 -1.88 34.98 -19.48
N SER A 64 -1.63 36.03 -20.26
CA SER A 64 -1.99 36.09 -21.67
C SER A 64 -1.08 35.20 -22.52
N TYR A 65 -1.65 34.49 -23.50
CA TYR A 65 -0.95 33.55 -24.37
C TYR A 65 -1.03 34.03 -25.83
N GLY A 66 0.11 34.24 -26.49
CA GLY A 66 0.19 34.69 -27.89
C GLY A 66 1.04 35.95 -28.07
N GLU A 67 1.79 36.03 -29.18
CA GLU A 67 2.77 37.12 -29.44
C GLU A 67 2.13 38.41 -29.99
N GLU A 68 0.88 38.34 -30.49
CA GLU A 68 0.15 39.46 -31.09
C GLU A 68 -1.15 39.75 -30.31
N LEU A 69 -1.02 40.23 -29.07
CA LEU A 69 -2.18 40.64 -28.26
C LEU A 69 -2.20 42.17 -28.12
N GLU A 70 -3.37 42.75 -28.38
CA GLU A 70 -3.63 44.16 -28.08
C GLU A 70 -3.55 44.40 -26.57
N GLU A 71 -3.31 45.65 -26.14
CA GLU A 71 -3.09 45.94 -24.71
C GLU A 71 -4.27 45.53 -23.81
N ILE A 72 -5.47 45.45 -24.40
CA ILE A 72 -6.72 45.09 -23.71
C ILE A 72 -6.81 43.60 -23.38
N ASP A 73 -6.07 42.75 -24.10
CA ASP A 73 -6.07 41.30 -23.96
C ASP A 73 -4.94 40.80 -23.03
N ARG A 74 -4.04 41.70 -22.60
CA ARG A 74 -2.96 41.37 -21.65
C ARG A 74 -3.50 41.25 -20.24
N CYS A 75 -3.70 40.01 -19.80
CA CYS A 75 -4.06 39.71 -18.42
C CYS A 75 -2.79 39.61 -17.56
N ARG A 76 -2.62 40.55 -16.63
CA ARG A 76 -1.55 40.53 -15.63
C ARG A 76 -2.14 40.39 -14.23
N MET A 77 -1.62 39.44 -13.48
CA MET A 77 -2.05 39.16 -12.11
C MET A 77 -0.92 39.44 -11.13
N ARG A 78 -1.25 40.14 -10.03
CA ARG A 78 -0.34 40.27 -8.89
C ARG A 78 -0.52 39.04 -8.01
N VAL A 79 0.57 38.32 -7.75
CA VAL A 79 0.56 37.13 -6.90
C VAL A 79 1.51 37.33 -5.73
N GLN A 80 1.14 36.79 -4.59
CA GLN A 80 1.98 36.79 -3.40
C GLN A 80 2.69 35.44 -3.25
N ALA A 81 4.00 35.48 -3.08
CA ALA A 81 4.81 34.33 -2.74
C ALA A 81 4.94 34.23 -1.21
N ALA A 82 4.65 33.04 -0.69
CA ALA A 82 4.84 32.69 0.72
C ALA A 82 5.47 31.29 0.81
N PRO A 83 6.36 31.05 1.80
CA PRO A 83 6.84 29.71 2.06
C PRO A 83 5.70 28.81 2.50
N VAL A 84 5.76 27.54 2.10
CA VAL A 84 4.83 26.49 2.53
C VAL A 84 5.64 25.39 3.18
N ASP A 85 5.43 25.17 4.48
CA ASP A 85 6.05 24.10 5.23
C ASP A 85 5.22 22.83 5.08
N ILE A 86 5.72 21.86 4.29
CA ILE A 86 5.11 20.55 4.13
C ILE A 86 5.85 19.59 5.05
N LEU A 87 5.17 19.11 6.08
CA LEU A 87 5.73 18.10 6.99
C LEU A 87 5.94 16.79 6.24
N LEU A 88 7.20 16.50 5.89
CA LEU A 88 7.57 15.29 5.17
C LEU A 88 7.97 14.22 6.18
N PRO A 89 7.38 13.00 6.14
CA PRO A 89 7.88 11.89 6.95
C PRO A 89 9.36 11.62 6.62
N SER A 90 10.22 11.68 7.63
CA SER A 90 11.66 11.39 7.51
C SER A 90 12.00 9.97 7.96
N ALA A 91 11.29 9.46 8.96
CA ALA A 91 11.42 8.08 9.46
C ALA A 91 10.07 7.56 9.96
N LEU A 92 9.84 6.26 9.79
CA LEU A 92 8.63 5.57 10.21
C LEU A 92 9.02 4.24 10.85
N GLU A 93 8.52 3.98 12.06
CA GLU A 93 8.62 2.69 12.72
C GLU A 93 7.25 2.04 12.71
N ILE A 94 7.18 0.79 12.23
CA ILE A 94 5.96 0.01 12.15
C ILE A 94 6.16 -1.26 12.95
N ARG A 95 5.29 -1.50 13.92
CA ARG A 95 5.23 -2.79 14.61
C ARG A 95 4.31 -3.71 13.84
N LEU A 96 4.85 -4.84 13.43
CA LEU A 96 4.11 -5.89 12.74
C LEU A 96 3.62 -6.92 13.77
N THR A 97 2.32 -7.19 13.76
CA THR A 97 1.68 -8.17 14.63
C THR A 97 1.03 -9.25 13.77
N ARG A 98 1.33 -10.51 14.06
CA ARG A 98 0.71 -11.65 13.38
C ARG A 98 -0.60 -12.03 14.06
N SER A 99 -1.66 -12.22 13.28
CA SER A 99 -2.93 -12.75 13.78
C SER A 99 -2.82 -14.23 14.15
N SER A 100 -3.36 -14.62 15.31
CA SER A 100 -3.58 -16.01 15.74
C SER A 100 -4.85 -16.64 15.15
N ARG A 101 -5.68 -15.82 14.48
CA ARG A 101 -7.01 -16.19 13.99
C ARG A 101 -7.15 -16.06 12.49
N SER A 102 -6.25 -15.35 11.81
CA SER A 102 -6.43 -15.00 10.41
C SER A 102 -5.30 -15.54 9.54
N ILE A 103 -5.66 -16.04 8.37
CA ILE A 103 -4.74 -16.50 7.33
C ILE A 103 -5.01 -15.77 6.02
N ILE A 104 -3.96 -15.62 5.21
CA ILE A 104 -4.08 -15.15 3.83
C ILE A 104 -3.93 -16.36 2.92
N VAL A 105 -4.95 -16.60 2.09
CA VAL A 105 -4.98 -17.63 1.05
C VAL A 105 -4.69 -16.98 -0.29
N SER A 106 -3.73 -17.54 -1.02
CA SER A 106 -3.24 -17.02 -2.29
C SER A 106 -3.07 -18.15 -3.31
N GLU A 107 -2.68 -17.79 -4.54
CA GLU A 107 -2.65 -18.71 -5.69
C GLU A 107 -4.05 -19.30 -5.98
N LEU A 108 -5.08 -18.46 -5.81
CA LEU A 108 -6.46 -18.85 -6.07
C LEU A 108 -6.68 -19.10 -7.58
N PRO A 109 -7.41 -20.16 -7.94
CA PRO A 109 -7.63 -20.48 -9.34
C PRO A 109 -8.64 -19.52 -10.00
N SER A 110 -8.37 -19.13 -11.25
CA SER A 110 -9.33 -18.42 -12.09
C SER A 110 -10.31 -19.42 -12.71
N LEU A 111 -11.48 -19.58 -12.08
CA LEU A 111 -12.45 -20.62 -12.43
C LEU A 111 -13.68 -20.12 -13.20
N GLY A 112 -13.74 -18.82 -13.51
CA GLY A 112 -14.93 -18.22 -14.14
C GLY A 112 -16.19 -18.35 -13.27
N ILE A 113 -16.04 -18.56 -11.96
CA ILE A 113 -17.13 -18.58 -10.99
C ILE A 113 -17.21 -17.22 -10.27
N PRO A 114 -18.38 -16.83 -9.75
CA PRO A 114 -18.50 -15.63 -8.93
C PRO A 114 -17.58 -15.70 -7.70
N GLU A 115 -17.07 -14.54 -7.28
CA GLU A 115 -16.19 -14.38 -6.11
C GLU A 115 -16.82 -14.97 -4.83
N GLU A 116 -18.09 -14.67 -4.56
CA GLU A 116 -18.85 -15.25 -3.45
C GLU A 116 -18.86 -16.79 -3.46
N ALA A 117 -19.01 -17.39 -4.66
CA ALA A 117 -19.01 -18.84 -4.78
C ALA A 117 -17.62 -19.43 -4.49
N LEU A 118 -16.53 -18.73 -4.80
CA LEU A 118 -15.18 -19.14 -4.42
C LEU A 118 -15.01 -19.05 -2.90
N LEU A 119 -15.43 -17.93 -2.29
CA LEU A 119 -15.41 -17.76 -0.84
C LEU A 119 -16.19 -18.88 -0.14
N ASP A 120 -17.35 -19.30 -0.68
CA ASP A 120 -18.19 -20.35 -0.05
C ASP A 120 -17.44 -21.68 0.00
N LYS A 121 -16.68 -21.98 -1.07
CA LYS A 121 -15.87 -23.19 -1.15
C LYS A 121 -14.69 -23.15 -0.20
N LEU A 122 -14.05 -22.00 -0.06
CA LEU A 122 -12.95 -21.81 0.88
C LEU A 122 -13.46 -21.94 2.33
N GLU A 123 -14.52 -21.24 2.68
CA GLU A 123 -15.15 -21.31 4.01
C GLU A 123 -15.51 -22.75 4.37
N LEU A 124 -16.23 -23.46 3.50
CA LEU A 124 -16.63 -24.86 3.75
C LEU A 124 -15.45 -25.83 3.80
N PHE A 125 -14.33 -25.50 3.16
CA PHE A 125 -13.11 -26.29 3.25
C PHE A 125 -12.39 -26.04 4.57
N PHE A 126 -12.21 -24.78 4.96
CA PHE A 126 -11.50 -24.40 6.17
C PHE A 126 -12.33 -24.52 7.45
N SER A 127 -13.66 -24.65 7.36
CA SER A 127 -14.51 -24.97 8.52
C SER A 127 -14.33 -26.41 9.06
N LYS A 128 -13.65 -27.27 8.30
CA LYS A 128 -13.46 -28.68 8.65
C LYS A 128 -12.19 -28.89 9.45
N THR A 129 -12.33 -29.37 10.69
CA THR A 129 -11.21 -29.73 11.58
C THR A 129 -10.24 -30.74 10.97
N LYS A 130 -10.72 -31.69 10.14
CA LYS A 130 -9.87 -32.65 9.41
C LYS A 130 -8.87 -31.99 8.44
N ASN A 131 -9.15 -30.76 8.01
CA ASN A 131 -8.27 -29.97 7.14
C ASN A 131 -7.31 -29.07 7.95
N GLY A 132 -7.38 -29.12 9.29
CA GLY A 132 -6.62 -28.26 10.20
C GLY A 132 -7.25 -26.89 10.44
N GLY A 133 -8.45 -26.64 9.92
CA GLY A 133 -9.17 -25.39 10.15
C GLY A 133 -10.20 -25.49 11.29
N GLY A 134 -11.11 -24.52 11.34
CA GLY A 134 -12.11 -24.36 12.39
C GLY A 134 -13.23 -23.42 11.93
N GLU A 135 -14.20 -23.16 12.79
CA GLU A 135 -15.32 -22.26 12.47
C GLU A 135 -14.81 -20.91 11.94
N VAL A 136 -15.29 -20.53 10.77
CA VAL A 136 -14.90 -19.30 10.07
C VAL A 136 -15.87 -18.20 10.50
N GLU A 137 -15.30 -17.09 10.95
CA GLU A 137 -16.04 -15.89 11.39
C GLU A 137 -16.18 -14.88 10.24
N SER A 138 -15.12 -14.68 9.44
CA SER A 138 -15.15 -13.80 8.27
C SER A 138 -14.29 -14.31 7.11
N ARG A 139 -14.65 -13.86 5.90
CA ARG A 139 -13.99 -14.18 4.63
C ARG A 139 -14.07 -12.97 3.70
N GLU A 140 -12.94 -12.44 3.30
CA GLU A 140 -12.86 -11.17 2.58
C GLU A 140 -11.81 -11.26 1.48
N PHE A 141 -12.11 -10.73 0.29
CA PHE A 141 -11.09 -10.52 -0.73
C PHE A 141 -10.24 -9.29 -0.36
N LEU A 142 -8.96 -9.37 -0.69
CA LEU A 142 -8.07 -8.21 -0.70
C LEU A 142 -8.15 -7.59 -2.10
N ASP A 143 -8.90 -6.48 -2.20
CA ASP A 143 -9.38 -5.82 -3.42
C ASP A 143 -8.31 -5.57 -4.52
N ASP A 144 -7.02 -5.59 -4.17
CA ASP A 144 -5.91 -5.33 -5.10
C ASP A 144 -5.05 -6.55 -5.47
N SER A 145 -5.22 -7.68 -4.78
CA SER A 145 -4.26 -8.80 -4.87
C SER A 145 -4.86 -10.12 -5.34
N GLY A 146 -6.18 -10.23 -5.39
CA GLY A 146 -6.86 -11.50 -5.66
C GLY A 146 -6.58 -12.56 -4.60
N GLN A 147 -6.19 -12.14 -3.39
CA GLN A 147 -6.00 -13.00 -2.23
C GLN A 147 -7.23 -12.92 -1.33
N VAL A 148 -7.42 -13.93 -0.49
CA VAL A 148 -8.54 -13.99 0.47
C VAL A 148 -7.99 -14.03 1.89
N VAL A 149 -8.52 -13.18 2.76
CA VAL A 149 -8.33 -13.28 4.21
C VAL A 149 -9.46 -14.15 4.77
N LEU A 150 -9.09 -15.18 5.52
CA LEU A 150 -10.02 -15.96 6.33
C LEU A 150 -9.72 -15.74 7.80
N THR A 151 -10.74 -15.38 8.57
CA THR A 151 -10.65 -15.23 10.03
C THR A 151 -11.47 -16.30 10.71
N PHE A 152 -10.85 -17.03 11.64
CA PHE A 152 -11.47 -18.08 12.44
C PHE A 152 -12.04 -17.51 13.74
N ALA A 153 -13.14 -18.11 14.21
CA ALA A 153 -13.77 -17.75 15.49
C ALA A 153 -12.88 -18.10 16.70
N GLN A 154 -12.04 -19.13 16.58
CA GLN A 154 -11.15 -19.58 17.64
C GLN A 154 -9.70 -19.19 17.37
N ASP A 155 -9.02 -18.76 18.43
CA ASP A 155 -7.57 -18.60 18.43
C ASP A 155 -6.85 -19.93 18.17
N ARG A 156 -5.61 -19.83 17.67
CA ARG A 156 -4.69 -20.95 17.44
C ARG A 156 -4.99 -21.84 16.25
N VAL A 157 -6.05 -21.54 15.50
CA VAL A 157 -6.41 -22.27 14.27
C VAL A 157 -5.50 -21.86 13.10
N ALA A 158 -5.02 -20.62 13.08
CA ALA A 158 -4.21 -20.11 11.97
C ALA A 158 -2.80 -20.72 11.94
N GLU A 159 -2.16 -20.94 13.09
CA GLU A 159 -0.75 -21.34 13.19
C GLU A 159 -0.44 -22.69 12.55
N PRO A 160 -1.23 -23.76 12.77
CA PRO A 160 -1.03 -25.03 12.07
C PRO A 160 -1.18 -24.90 10.56
N LEU A 161 -2.14 -24.09 10.09
CA LEU A 161 -2.36 -23.85 8.67
C LEU A 161 -1.20 -23.08 8.04
N ILE A 162 -0.71 -22.05 8.72
CA ILE A 162 0.47 -21.27 8.30
C ILE A 162 1.73 -22.16 8.29
N ALA A 163 1.92 -23.01 9.30
CA ALA A 163 3.06 -23.92 9.37
C ALA A 163 3.05 -24.96 8.24
N ARG A 164 1.87 -25.30 7.72
CA ARG A 164 1.70 -26.18 6.56
C ARG A 164 2.13 -25.50 5.25
N GLY A 165 1.92 -24.19 5.12
CA GLY A 165 2.35 -23.37 3.98
C GLY A 165 1.53 -23.54 2.70
N SER A 166 1.14 -24.76 2.32
CA SER A 166 0.24 -25.02 1.19
C SER A 166 -0.78 -26.12 1.48
N ILE A 167 -1.92 -26.06 0.80
CA ILE A 167 -3.00 -27.04 0.95
C ILE A 167 -3.70 -27.33 -0.37
N GLN A 168 -4.04 -28.60 -0.60
CA GLN A 168 -4.83 -28.98 -1.76
C GLN A 168 -6.33 -28.87 -1.45
N VAL A 169 -7.05 -28.12 -2.28
CA VAL A 169 -8.49 -27.89 -2.17
C VAL A 169 -9.18 -28.40 -3.44
N LEU A 170 -10.32 -29.06 -3.24
CA LEU A 170 -11.22 -29.46 -4.32
C LEU A 170 -12.24 -28.34 -4.56
N ILE A 171 -12.14 -27.68 -5.72
CA ILE A 171 -13.07 -26.62 -6.10
C ILE A 171 -13.74 -27.04 -7.42
N GLY A 172 -15.04 -27.30 -7.34
CA GLY A 172 -15.78 -27.89 -8.47
C GLY A 172 -15.25 -29.29 -8.80
N LYS A 173 -14.70 -29.46 -10.01
CA LYS A 173 -14.12 -30.72 -10.49
C LYS A 173 -12.58 -30.74 -10.44
N GLY A 174 -11.95 -29.61 -10.10
CA GLY A 174 -10.49 -29.46 -10.10
C GLY A 174 -9.88 -29.60 -8.71
N LYS A 175 -8.61 -30.01 -8.68
CA LYS A 175 -7.73 -29.96 -7.50
C LYS A 175 -6.77 -28.79 -7.68
N TYR A 176 -6.71 -27.92 -6.68
CA TYR A 176 -5.86 -26.73 -6.69
C TYR A 176 -5.01 -26.71 -5.44
N GLU A 177 -3.75 -26.37 -5.59
CA GLU A 177 -2.86 -26.09 -4.46
C GLU A 177 -2.98 -24.60 -4.14
N LEU A 178 -3.35 -24.29 -2.90
CA LEU A 178 -3.47 -22.92 -2.40
C LEU A 178 -2.35 -22.65 -1.41
N LYS A 179 -1.75 -21.46 -1.49
CA LYS A 179 -0.69 -21.02 -0.57
C LYS A 179 -1.29 -20.30 0.63
N ILE A 180 -0.92 -20.73 1.82
CA ILE A 180 -1.34 -20.18 3.10
C ILE A 180 -0.18 -19.37 3.68
N SER A 181 -0.45 -18.11 4.01
CA SER A 181 0.52 -17.20 4.59
C SER A 181 -0.06 -16.49 5.82
N PRO A 182 0.79 -16.02 6.75
CA PRO A 182 0.33 -15.34 7.95
C PRO A 182 -0.37 -14.01 7.59
N CYS A 183 -1.51 -13.75 8.22
CA CYS A 183 -2.10 -12.41 8.21
C CYS A 183 -1.35 -11.53 9.20
N VAL A 184 -0.77 -10.42 8.71
CA VAL A 184 0.03 -9.49 9.51
C VAL A 184 -0.62 -8.12 9.45
N SER A 185 -0.92 -7.55 10.62
CA SER A 185 -1.29 -6.14 10.75
C SER A 185 -0.07 -5.31 11.13
N GLY A 186 -0.03 -4.07 10.66
CA GLY A 186 1.03 -3.12 10.98
C GLY A 186 0.47 -1.90 11.68
N ASP A 187 0.99 -1.58 12.86
CA ASP A 187 0.67 -0.33 13.55
C ASP A 187 1.87 0.61 13.48
N ILE A 188 1.63 1.88 13.14
CA ILE A 188 2.67 2.91 13.23
C ILE A 188 2.96 3.16 14.72
N THR A 189 4.20 2.92 15.14
CA THR A 189 4.63 3.14 16.52
C THR A 189 5.36 4.46 16.69
N ASN A 190 6.02 4.93 15.64
CA ASN A 190 6.74 6.19 15.66
C ASN A 190 6.78 6.79 14.25
N MET A 191 6.64 8.11 14.15
CA MET A 191 6.78 8.84 12.91
C MET A 191 7.54 10.14 13.20
N GLN A 192 8.65 10.34 12.49
CA GLN A 192 9.40 11.58 12.49
C GLN A 192 9.07 12.35 11.23
N VAL A 193 8.94 13.67 11.37
CA VAL A 193 8.68 14.59 10.26
C VAL A 193 9.79 15.65 10.22
N ARG A 194 10.04 16.19 9.03
CA ARG A 194 10.95 17.30 8.77
C ARG A 194 10.24 18.40 8.00
#